data_AF-A0A3B4U2H9-F1
#
_entry.id   AF-A0A3B4U2H9-F1
#
_cell.length_a   1.000
_cell.length_b   1.000
_cell.length_c   1.000
_cell.angle_alpha   90.00
_cell.angle_beta   90.00
_cell.angle_gamma   90.00
#
_symmetry.space_group_name_H-M   'P 1'
#
loop_
_entity.id
_entity.type
_entity.pdbx_description
1 polymer ?
#
loop_
_entity_poly.entity_id
_entity_poly.type
_entity_poly.pdbx_seq_one_letter_code
_entity_poly.pdbx_strand_id
1 'polypeptide(L)'
;YIMPSARLSLQPHKVLFVLVGQKSDRDDSGERVVSREEAEKLAGQLGMPYVEASAKTGQNVRGCFELLTRRVYQGLLSGEVELQEGWDGVKCAAPQSLQLQRASLAQPSTQDTGCMN
;
A
#
# COMPACT_ATOMS: atom_id res chain seq x y z
N TYR A 1 9.00 17.42 -6.69
CA TYR A 1 7.86 17.20 -7.60
C TYR A 1 7.62 15.70 -7.74
N ILE A 2 6.60 15.18 -7.05
CA ILE A 2 6.08 13.83 -7.33
C ILE A 2 5.11 14.02 -8.49
N MET A 3 5.41 13.46 -9.66
CA MET A 3 4.59 13.68 -10.85
C MET A 3 3.19 13.09 -10.67
N PRO A 4 2.11 13.85 -10.94
CA PRO A 4 0.74 13.32 -11.03
C PRO A 4 0.61 12.13 -11.98
N SER A 5 1.50 12.05 -12.98
CA SER A 5 1.58 10.97 -13.97
C SER A 5 1.76 9.58 -13.36
N ALA A 6 2.45 9.46 -12.22
CA ALA A 6 2.65 8.16 -11.55
C ALA A 6 1.31 7.52 -11.11
N ARG A 7 0.29 8.34 -10.84
CA ARG A 7 -1.04 7.86 -10.45
C ARG A 7 -1.90 7.47 -11.67
N LEU A 8 -1.60 8.03 -12.85
CA LEU A 8 -2.36 7.81 -14.08
C LEU A 8 -1.96 6.52 -14.81
N SER A 9 -0.69 6.09 -14.69
CA SER A 9 -0.19 4.90 -15.40
C SER A 9 -0.54 3.57 -14.74
N LEU A 10 -1.23 3.58 -13.59
CA LEU A 10 -1.46 2.39 -12.76
C LEU A 10 -2.93 1.96 -12.72
N GLN A 11 -3.82 2.61 -13.47
CA GLN A 11 -5.20 2.15 -13.62
C GLN A 11 -5.26 0.85 -14.43
N PRO A 12 -6.07 -0.15 -14.03
CA PRO A 12 -7.14 -0.11 -13.02
C PRO A 12 -6.73 -0.47 -11.57
N HIS A 13 -5.44 -0.66 -11.29
CA HIS A 13 -4.97 -1.21 -10.02
C HIS A 13 -4.79 -0.14 -8.94
N LYS A 14 -5.33 -0.39 -7.74
CA LYS A 14 -5.06 0.46 -6.59
C LYS A 14 -3.66 0.19 -6.04
N VAL A 15 -2.83 1.23 -6.01
CA VAL A 15 -1.44 1.16 -5.54
C VAL A 15 -1.27 2.06 -4.32
N LEU A 16 -0.61 1.52 -3.28
CA LEU A 16 -0.26 2.25 -2.07
C LEU A 16 1.14 2.85 -2.21
N PHE A 17 1.30 4.09 -1.76
CA PHE A 17 2.56 4.83 -1.83
C PHE A 17 3.07 5.19 -0.43
N VAL A 18 4.39 5.31 -0.33
CA VAL A 18 5.10 5.92 0.81
C VAL A 18 6.12 6.90 0.24
N LEU A 19 6.11 8.14 0.73
CA LEU A 19 7.12 9.12 0.35
C LEU A 19 8.38 8.89 1.18
N VAL A 20 9.51 8.69 0.50
CA VAL A 20 10.81 8.50 1.15
C VAL A 20 11.75 9.66 0.83
N GLY A 21 12.13 10.43 1.86
CA GLY A 21 13.19 11.44 1.79
C GLY A 21 14.55 10.76 1.87
N GLN A 22 15.16 10.45 0.73
CA GLN A 22 16.43 9.73 0.65
C GLN A 22 17.64 10.66 0.86
N LYS A 23 18.76 10.09 1.34
CA LYS A 23 20.03 10.78 1.65
C LYS A 23 19.97 11.66 2.89
N SER A 24 19.26 11.21 3.93
CA SER A 24 19.16 11.93 5.21
C SER A 24 20.53 12.20 5.87
N ASP A 25 21.57 11.43 5.53
CA ASP A 25 22.95 11.65 5.99
C ASP A 25 23.58 12.98 5.54
N ARG A 26 22.99 13.67 4.57
CA ARG A 26 23.45 14.99 4.10
C ARG A 26 23.01 16.14 4.99
N ASP A 27 22.16 15.88 5.98
CA ASP A 27 21.77 16.87 6.98
C ASP A 27 22.99 17.27 7.83
N ASP A 28 23.86 16.31 8.15
CA ASP A 28 25.08 16.53 8.93
C ASP A 28 26.08 17.47 8.22
N SER A 29 26.10 17.46 6.87
CA SER A 29 26.93 18.37 6.06
C SER A 29 26.24 19.70 5.72
N GLY A 30 24.99 19.92 6.17
CA GLY A 30 24.21 21.11 5.85
C GLY A 30 23.74 21.18 4.39
N GLU A 31 23.80 20.08 3.65
CA GLU A 31 23.37 20.00 2.24
C GLU A 31 21.86 19.78 2.08
N ARG A 32 21.08 19.86 3.16
CA ARG A 32 19.62 19.71 3.11
C ARG A 32 19.00 20.87 2.32
N VAL A 33 18.31 20.51 1.25
CA VAL A 33 17.58 21.48 0.37
C VAL A 33 16.06 21.38 0.49
N VAL A 34 15.54 20.35 1.15
CA VAL A 34 14.10 20.19 1.44
C VAL A 34 13.93 20.02 2.94
N SER A 35 13.14 20.91 3.53
CA SER A 35 12.81 20.83 4.95
C SER A 35 11.92 19.60 5.22
N ARG A 36 12.05 19.05 6.43
CA ARG A 36 11.20 17.93 6.85
C ARG A 36 9.72 18.32 6.84
N GLU A 37 9.40 19.54 7.27
CA GLU A 37 8.04 20.07 7.33
C GLU A 37 7.40 20.16 5.92
N GLU A 38 8.12 20.66 4.91
CA GLU A 38 7.61 20.71 3.54
C GLU A 38 7.34 19.32 2.98
N ALA A 39 8.22 18.36 3.27
CA ALA A 39 8.06 16.98 2.82
C ALA A 39 6.87 16.29 3.50
N GLU A 40 6.70 16.48 4.81
CA GLU A 40 5.54 15.99 5.57
C GLU A 40 4.23 16.61 5.08
N LYS A 41 4.23 17.93 4.81
CA LYS A 41 3.08 18.63 4.24
C LYS A 41 2.70 18.06 2.87
N LEU A 42 3.68 17.83 1.99
CA LEU A 42 3.43 17.22 0.68
C LEU A 42 2.88 15.80 0.82
N ALA A 43 3.44 14.99 1.72
CA ALA A 43 2.96 13.64 1.98
C ALA A 43 1.50 13.65 2.47
N GLY A 44 1.16 14.56 3.38
CA GLY A 44 -0.20 14.79 3.85
C GLY A 44 -1.16 15.20 2.73
N GLN A 45 -0.77 16.12 1.85
CA GLN A 45 -1.57 16.54 0.68
C GLN A 45 -1.83 15.39 -0.30
N LEU A 46 -0.88 14.45 -0.42
CA LEU A 46 -1.01 13.27 -1.28
C LEU A 46 -1.64 12.07 -0.57
N GLY A 47 -1.95 12.16 0.72
CA GLY A 47 -2.54 11.08 1.50
C GLY A 47 -1.61 9.88 1.69
N MET A 48 -0.29 10.10 1.72
CA MET A 48 0.70 9.04 1.91
C MET A 48 1.61 9.31 3.11
N PRO A 49 2.23 8.28 3.71
CA PRO A 49 3.18 8.46 4.80
C PRO A 49 4.50 9.05 4.31
N TYR A 50 5.24 9.70 5.21
CA TYR A 50 6.58 10.18 4.97
C TYR A 50 7.60 9.48 5.89
N VAL A 51 8.76 9.10 5.36
CA VAL A 51 9.91 8.60 6.11
C VAL A 51 11.20 9.13 5.50
N GLU A 52 12.14 9.58 6.33
CA GLU A 52 13.51 9.88 5.88
C GLU A 52 14.41 8.66 6.00
N ALA A 53 15.26 8.43 5.00
CA ALA A 53 16.19 7.31 4.99
C ALA A 53 17.54 7.72 4.40
N SER A 54 18.56 6.92 4.70
CA SER A 54 19.86 6.97 4.04
C SER A 54 20.26 5.58 3.58
N ALA A 55 20.32 5.38 2.26
CA ALA A 55 20.92 4.19 1.67
C ALA A 55 22.42 4.08 1.97
N LYS A 56 23.10 5.21 2.24
CA LYS A 56 24.54 5.23 2.54
C LYS A 56 24.84 4.69 3.93
N THR A 57 24.08 5.12 4.94
CA THR A 57 24.28 4.69 6.35
C THR A 57 23.42 3.49 6.73
N GLY A 58 22.42 3.15 5.91
CA GLY A 58 21.40 2.14 6.21
C GLY A 58 20.26 2.66 7.09
N GLN A 59 20.30 3.93 7.52
CA GLN A 59 19.27 4.52 8.37
C GLN A 59 17.89 4.41 7.71
N ASN A 60 16.93 3.86 8.45
CA ASN A 60 15.52 3.71 8.08
C ASN A 60 15.22 2.95 6.78
N VAL A 61 16.21 2.39 6.08
CA VAL A 61 15.98 1.63 4.84
C VAL A 61 15.05 0.45 5.10
N ARG A 62 15.38 -0.38 6.10
CA ARG A 62 14.53 -1.51 6.51
C ARG A 62 13.13 -1.05 6.96
N GLY A 63 13.07 0.03 7.75
CA GLY A 63 11.82 0.59 8.24
C GLY A 63 10.88 1.06 7.13
N CYS A 64 11.41 1.65 6.05
CA CYS A 64 10.63 2.04 4.88
C CYS A 64 9.94 0.84 4.22
N PHE A 65 10.68 -0.25 4.00
CA PHE A 65 10.11 -1.46 3.41
C PHE A 65 9.10 -2.13 4.36
N GLU A 66 9.41 -2.23 5.66
CA GLU A 66 8.48 -2.79 6.64
C GLU A 66 7.18 -1.98 6.74
N LEU A 67 7.26 -0.64 6.70
CA LEU A 67 6.09 0.22 6.68
C LEU A 67 5.23 -0.02 5.44
N LEU A 68 5.84 -0.08 4.26
CA LEU A 68 5.13 -0.33 3.01
C LEU A 68 4.48 -1.71 3.01
N THR A 69 5.22 -2.77 3.38
CA THR A 69 4.70 -4.14 3.44
C THR A 69 3.54 -4.26 4.42
N ARG A 70 3.63 -3.64 5.61
CA ARG A 70 2.53 -3.62 6.58
C ARG A 70 1.30 -2.94 6.02
N ARG A 71 1.46 -1.81 5.31
CA ARG A 71 0.33 -1.11 4.67
C ARG A 71 -0.33 -1.94 3.58
N VAL A 72 0.44 -2.59 2.71
CA VAL A 72 -0.10 -3.50 1.69
C VAL A 72 -0.87 -4.64 2.35
N TYR A 73 -0.32 -5.25 3.39
CA TYR A 73 -1.00 -6.31 4.12
C TYR A 73 -2.30 -5.85 4.78
N GLN A 74 -2.30 -4.69 5.46
CA GLN A 74 -3.50 -4.10 6.05
C GLN A 74 -4.53 -3.73 4.98
N GLY A 75 -4.09 -3.19 3.85
CA GLY A 75 -4.94 -2.88 2.71
C GLY A 75 -5.60 -4.12 2.11
N LEU A 76 -4.89 -5.25 2.08
CA LEU A 76 -5.46 -6.54 1.66
C LEU A 76 -6.53 -7.02 2.65
N LEU A 77 -6.28 -6.90 3.96
CA LEU A 77 -7.24 -7.30 5.00
C LEU A 77 -8.50 -6.43 5.02
N SER A 78 -8.39 -5.14 4.71
CA SER A 78 -9.51 -4.21 4.69
C SER A 78 -10.31 -4.23 3.37
N GLY A 79 -9.81 -4.93 2.35
CA GLY A 79 -10.37 -4.88 0.99
C GLY A 79 -10.00 -3.61 0.21
N GLU A 80 -9.08 -2.81 0.73
CA GLU A 80 -8.55 -1.64 0.02
C GLU A 80 -7.69 -2.06 -1.19
N VAL A 81 -7.00 -3.20 -1.08
CA VAL A 81 -6.20 -3.80 -2.14
C VAL A 81 -6.77 -5.19 -2.43
N GLU A 82 -7.02 -5.47 -3.71
CA GLU A 82 -7.66 -6.73 -4.14
C GLU A 82 -6.71 -7.58 -4.97
N LEU A 83 -6.94 -8.90 -4.94
CA LEU A 83 -6.33 -9.82 -5.88
C LEU A 83 -7.01 -9.65 -7.23
N GLN A 84 -6.23 -9.38 -8.27
CA GLN A 84 -6.74 -9.24 -9.62
C GLN A 84 -6.05 -10.24 -10.54
N GLU A 85 -6.85 -10.97 -11.34
CA GLU A 85 -6.33 -11.95 -12.28
C GLU A 85 -5.48 -11.25 -13.36
N GLY A 86 -4.30 -11.81 -13.64
CA GLY A 86 -3.34 -11.19 -14.56
C GLY A 86 -2.56 -10.00 -13.99
N TRP A 87 -2.78 -9.62 -12.73
CA TRP A 87 -1.99 -8.58 -12.05
C TRP A 87 -0.97 -9.17 -11.08
N ASP A 88 0.29 -8.78 -11.28
CA ASP A 88 1.42 -9.31 -10.50
C ASP A 88 1.71 -8.54 -9.20
N GLY A 89 0.99 -7.44 -8.93
CA GLY A 89 1.25 -6.59 -7.76
C GLY A 89 0.89 -7.23 -6.42
N VAL A 90 -0.11 -8.12 -6.39
CA VAL A 90 -0.45 -8.94 -5.21
C VAL A 90 -0.79 -10.35 -5.67
N LYS A 91 -0.03 -11.34 -5.21
CA LYS A 91 -0.26 -12.77 -5.47
C LYS A 91 -0.47 -13.52 -4.17
N CYS A 92 -1.48 -14.39 -4.12
CA CYS A 92 -1.62 -15.37 -3.05
C CYS A 92 -0.91 -16.67 -3.43
N ALA A 93 0.02 -17.12 -2.60
CA ALA A 93 0.70 -18.41 -2.76
C ALA A 93 -0.08 -19.59 -2.12
N ALA A 94 -1.29 -19.36 -1.62
CA ALA A 94 -2.13 -20.43 -1.10
C ALA A 94 -2.51 -21.39 -2.24
N PRO A 95 -2.49 -22.71 -2.02
CA PRO A 95 -2.94 -23.66 -3.03
C PRO A 95 -4.39 -23.35 -3.41
N GLN A 96 -4.69 -23.36 -4.72
CA GLN A 96 -5.99 -23.01 -5.31
C GLN A 96 -7.19 -23.76 -4.66
N SER A 97 -6.94 -24.90 -4.00
CA SER A 97 -7.95 -25.68 -3.28
C SER A 97 -8.61 -24.92 -2.11
N LEU A 98 -7.89 -24.02 -1.43
CA LEU A 98 -8.44 -23.26 -0.30
C LEU A 98 -9.27 -22.04 -0.73
N GLN A 99 -9.06 -21.55 -1.96
CA GLN A 99 -9.77 -20.40 -2.51
C GLN A 99 -11.23 -20.75 -2.85
N LEU A 100 -11.46 -21.98 -3.33
CA LEU A 100 -12.81 -22.51 -3.60
C LEU A 100 -13.62 -22.72 -2.32
N GLN A 101 -13.00 -23.20 -1.23
CA GLN A 101 -13.72 -23.43 0.03
C GLN A 101 -14.17 -22.12 0.71
N ARG A 102 -13.41 -21.03 0.58
CA ARG A 102 -13.78 -19.73 1.18
C ARG A 102 -14.92 -19.04 0.43
N ALA A 103 -14.97 -19.16 -0.91
CA ALA A 103 -16.07 -18.64 -1.70
C ALA A 103 -17.40 -19.39 -1.42
N SER A 104 -17.33 -20.69 -1.12
CA SER A 104 -18.52 -21.49 -0.78
C SER A 104 -19.09 -21.21 0.62
N LEU A 105 -18.28 -20.73 1.56
CA LEU A 105 -18.71 -20.45 2.94
C LEU A 105 -19.28 -19.02 3.13
N ALA A 106 -19.17 -18.16 2.12
CA ALA A 106 -19.59 -16.76 2.19
C ALA A 106 -20.95 -16.47 1.51
N GLN A 107 -21.86 -17.44 1.44
CA GLN A 107 -23.24 -17.17 1.04
C GLN A 107 -24.09 -16.76 2.25
N PRO A 108 -24.70 -15.56 2.27
CA PRO A 108 -25.75 -15.25 3.23
C PRO A 108 -26.99 -16.07 2.86
N SER A 109 -27.48 -16.86 3.83
CA SER A 109 -28.74 -17.58 3.72
C SER A 109 -29.91 -16.61 3.61
N THR A 110 -30.38 -16.33 2.40
CA THR A 110 -31.71 -15.75 2.20
C THR A 110 -32.74 -16.84 2.53
N GLN A 111 -33.35 -16.76 3.71
CA GLN A 111 -34.54 -17.54 4.03
C GLN A 111 -35.71 -16.96 3.23
N ASP A 112 -36.09 -17.71 2.20
CA ASP A 112 -37.34 -17.60 1.47
C ASP A 112 -38.48 -18.08 2.38
N THR A 113 -39.19 -17.17 3.05
CA THR A 113 -40.52 -17.48 3.57
C THR A 113 -41.54 -17.25 2.46
N GLY A 114 -41.70 -18.29 1.64
CA GLY A 114 -42.84 -18.45 0.74
C GLY A 114 -44.15 -18.61 1.51
N CYS A 115 -45.17 -17.88 1.06
CA CYS A 115 -46.56 -17.98 1.48
C CYS A 115 -47.13 -19.39 1.26
N MET A 116 -47.95 -19.88 2.20
CA MET A 116 -49.18 -20.66 1.95
C MET A 116 -49.89 -21.03 3.27
N ASN A 117 -51.06 -20.43 3.50
CA ASN A 117 -52.35 -21.07 3.83
C ASN A 117 -53.36 -20.00 4.27
#